data_AF-A0A6P7GYQ6-F1
#
_entry.id   AF-A0A6P7GYQ6-F1
#
_cell.length_a   1.000
_cell.length_b   1.000
_cell.length_c   1.000
_cell.angle_alpha   90.00
_cell.angle_beta   90.00
_cell.angle_gamma   90.00
#
_symmetry.space_group_name_H-M   'P 1'
#
loop_
_entity.id
_entity.type
_entity.pdbx_description
1 polymer ?
#
loop_
_entity_poly.entity_id
_entity_poly.type
_entity_poly.pdbx_seq_one_letter_code
_entity_poly.pdbx_strand_id
1 'polypeptide(L)'
;MQGLRVYMMLIVFLLHLTFIYFNIPVKNPNYHRDLLYTGEAQYWSKYLLAWGTFIVLYFFVVSSWLATVQLYKTFENSGKITLRNVVVIIVNRYFRFISAAIFISIFISNWKYVVSTPFNFDVMRYTDNSCQQDLLLNIFMMANFKYWKNICYPVTWSLSADFQMYIINVIVIYIIFKYKLNEFRVYFSMLVGFCFINGFMIYWYNAGVIFNFDAREIKLFILDDSVDFAINYLSTFSTASSSCIGIILGVIYVNIKSKEFSNGNTLYSIVWFLLFLGLPIFAVVLSTREGTGFVTAIYGALVKPVYCLGLGIGVLGMALNLGVFQS
;
A
#
# COMPACT_ATOMS: atom_id res chain seq x y z
N MET A 1 9.68 13.45 -8.29
CA MET A 1 8.63 12.72 -7.53
C MET A 1 7.27 12.60 -8.23
N GLN A 2 6.69 13.67 -8.80
CA GLN A 2 5.34 13.57 -9.39
C GLN A 2 5.27 12.58 -10.58
N GLY A 3 6.29 12.55 -11.45
CA GLY A 3 6.37 11.59 -12.54
C GLY A 3 6.33 10.12 -12.08
N LEU A 4 7.06 9.78 -11.00
CA LEU A 4 7.04 8.43 -10.44
C LEU A 4 5.65 8.06 -9.88
N ARG A 5 4.90 9.01 -9.32
CA ARG A 5 3.53 8.75 -8.87
C ARG A 5 2.61 8.44 -10.05
N VAL A 6 2.71 9.21 -11.14
CA VAL A 6 1.93 8.94 -12.36
C VAL A 6 2.28 7.57 -12.91
N TYR A 7 3.57 7.25 -13.01
CA TYR A 7 4.03 5.94 -13.47
C TYR A 7 3.50 4.79 -12.61
N MET A 8 3.61 4.88 -11.28
CA MET A 8 3.09 3.86 -10.37
C MET A 8 1.56 3.74 -10.45
N MET A 9 0.84 4.85 -10.62
CA MET A 9 -0.62 4.82 -10.83
C MET A 9 -1.00 4.12 -12.14
N LEU A 10 -0.25 4.35 -13.22
CA LEU A 10 -0.47 3.66 -14.50
C LEU A 10 -0.26 2.15 -14.36
N ILE A 11 0.79 1.74 -13.63
CA ILE A 11 1.01 0.31 -13.37
C ILE A 11 -0.15 -0.28 -12.57
N VAL A 12 -0.61 0.39 -11.51
CA VAL A 12 -1.77 -0.09 -10.73
C VAL A 12 -2.99 -0.25 -11.62
N PHE A 13 -3.25 0.72 -12.50
CA PHE A 13 -4.34 0.64 -13.46
C PHE A 13 -4.22 -0.57 -14.40
N LEU A 14 -3.05 -0.78 -15.01
CA LEU A 14 -2.77 -1.94 -15.86
C LEU A 14 -2.93 -3.27 -15.11
N LEU A 15 -2.52 -3.30 -13.84
CA LEU A 15 -2.65 -4.48 -13.01
C LEU A 15 -4.12 -4.80 -12.70
N HIS A 16 -4.94 -3.79 -12.42
CA HIS A 16 -6.38 -3.98 -12.21
C HIS A 16 -7.08 -4.42 -13.50
N LEU A 17 -6.68 -3.89 -14.68
CA LEU A 17 -7.19 -4.37 -15.97
C LEU A 17 -6.83 -5.85 -16.20
N THR A 18 -5.60 -6.22 -15.85
CA THR A 18 -5.13 -7.62 -15.93
C THR A 18 -5.92 -8.52 -14.99
N PHE A 19 -6.20 -8.06 -13.76
CA PHE A 19 -7.05 -8.77 -12.82
C PHE A 19 -8.47 -8.97 -13.35
N ILE A 20 -9.09 -7.93 -13.93
CA ILE A 20 -10.41 -8.03 -14.56
C ILE A 20 -10.37 -9.03 -15.72
N TYR A 21 -9.32 -9.02 -16.54
CA TYR A 21 -9.17 -9.98 -17.63
C TYR A 21 -9.16 -11.43 -17.14
N PHE A 22 -8.48 -11.72 -16.03
CA PHE A 22 -8.49 -13.05 -15.40
C PHE A 22 -9.85 -13.46 -14.81
N ASN A 23 -10.76 -12.51 -14.61
CA ASN A 23 -12.10 -12.74 -14.07
C ASN A 23 -13.19 -12.92 -15.14
N ILE A 24 -12.91 -12.62 -16.41
CA ILE A 24 -13.89 -12.71 -17.49
C ILE A 24 -14.03 -14.17 -17.96
N PRO A 25 -15.25 -14.64 -18.30
CA PRO A 25 -15.44 -15.97 -18.89
C PRO A 25 -14.61 -16.14 -20.16
N VAL A 26 -13.74 -17.14 -20.17
CA VAL A 26 -12.83 -17.43 -21.29
C VAL A 26 -13.33 -18.63 -22.08
N LYS A 27 -13.24 -18.54 -23.42
CA LYS A 27 -13.67 -19.61 -24.33
C LYS A 27 -12.90 -20.93 -24.09
N ASN A 28 -11.63 -20.83 -23.67
CA ASN A 28 -10.81 -21.99 -23.32
C ASN A 28 -10.30 -21.88 -21.87
N PRO A 29 -11.02 -22.48 -20.89
CA PRO A 29 -10.63 -22.43 -19.48
C PRO A 29 -9.34 -23.21 -19.19
N ASN A 30 -8.96 -24.17 -20.05
CA ASN A 30 -7.72 -24.92 -19.86
C ASN A 30 -6.48 -24.07 -20.14
N TYR A 31 -6.54 -23.15 -21.12
CA TYR A 31 -5.43 -22.23 -21.37
C TYR A 31 -5.12 -21.30 -20.17
N HIS A 32 -6.17 -20.77 -19.53
CA HIS A 32 -6.00 -19.96 -18.31
C HIS A 32 -5.48 -20.79 -17.14
N ARG A 33 -5.91 -22.05 -17.04
CA ARG A 33 -5.38 -22.98 -16.04
C ARG A 33 -3.90 -23.25 -16.31
N ASP A 34 -3.51 -23.51 -17.55
CA ASP A 34 -2.14 -23.84 -17.86
C ASP A 34 -1.21 -22.65 -17.60
N LEU A 35 -1.63 -21.44 -17.99
CA LEU A 35 -0.90 -20.20 -17.71
C LEU A 35 -0.68 -19.96 -16.20
N LEU A 36 -1.67 -20.29 -15.36
CA LEU A 36 -1.63 -19.99 -13.93
C LEU A 36 -1.08 -21.15 -13.08
N TYR A 37 -1.10 -22.40 -13.57
CA TYR A 37 -0.80 -23.59 -12.77
C TYR A 37 0.13 -24.64 -13.41
N THR A 38 0.36 -24.62 -14.73
CA THR A 38 1.16 -25.67 -15.36
C THR A 38 2.15 -25.13 -16.39
N GLY A 39 3.45 -25.32 -16.13
CA GLY A 39 4.55 -24.93 -17.04
C GLY A 39 5.40 -23.78 -16.51
N GLU A 40 6.35 -23.29 -17.30
CA GLU A 40 7.29 -22.23 -16.88
C GLU A 40 6.60 -20.88 -16.64
N ALA A 41 5.46 -20.63 -17.31
CA ALA A 41 4.70 -19.39 -17.19
C ALA A 41 4.05 -19.21 -15.81
N GLN A 42 3.81 -20.30 -15.06
CA GLN A 42 3.20 -20.25 -13.72
C GLN A 42 4.01 -19.37 -12.75
N TYR A 43 5.35 -19.44 -12.84
CA TYR A 43 6.24 -18.71 -11.94
C TYR A 43 6.14 -17.21 -12.21
N TRP A 44 6.15 -16.82 -13.49
CA TRP A 44 5.97 -15.43 -13.90
C TRP A 44 4.62 -14.87 -13.47
N SER A 45 3.55 -15.62 -13.65
CA SER A 45 2.22 -15.23 -13.19
C SER A 45 2.16 -15.07 -11.67
N LYS A 46 2.73 -16.00 -10.91
CA LYS A 46 2.78 -15.93 -9.45
C LYS A 46 3.56 -14.71 -8.94
N TYR A 47 4.73 -14.42 -9.52
CA TYR A 47 5.51 -13.23 -9.17
C TYR A 47 4.79 -11.93 -9.55
N LEU A 48 4.14 -11.87 -10.72
CA LEU A 48 3.40 -10.69 -11.17
C LEU A 48 2.20 -10.38 -10.26
N LEU A 49 1.44 -11.41 -9.88
CA LEU A 49 0.28 -11.30 -8.99
C LEU A 49 0.72 -10.89 -7.58
N ALA A 50 1.79 -11.51 -7.06
CA ALA A 50 2.39 -11.13 -5.78
C ALA A 50 2.86 -9.67 -5.82
N TRP A 51 3.58 -9.26 -6.86
CA TRP A 51 4.01 -7.86 -7.02
C TRP A 51 2.85 -6.86 -7.03
N GLY A 52 1.71 -7.25 -7.61
CA GLY A 52 0.49 -6.46 -7.59
C GLY A 52 -0.05 -6.14 -6.20
N THR A 53 0.22 -7.00 -5.22
CA THR A 53 -0.16 -6.71 -3.83
C THR A 53 0.82 -5.76 -3.14
N PHE A 54 2.08 -5.74 -3.56
CA PHE A 54 3.12 -4.87 -3.00
C PHE A 54 3.11 -3.46 -3.59
N ILE A 55 2.73 -3.29 -4.87
CA ILE A 55 2.84 -1.99 -5.53
C ILE A 55 2.04 -0.89 -4.82
N VAL A 56 0.91 -1.24 -4.20
CA VAL A 56 0.10 -0.29 -3.43
C VAL A 56 0.88 0.29 -2.24
N LEU A 57 1.82 -0.47 -1.67
CA LEU A 57 2.64 -0.05 -0.52
C LEU A 57 3.50 1.18 -0.83
N TYR A 58 3.86 1.39 -2.10
CA TYR A 58 4.55 2.61 -2.55
C TYR A 58 3.79 3.88 -2.16
N PHE A 59 2.46 3.87 -2.31
CA PHE A 59 1.64 5.04 -2.00
C PHE A 59 1.65 5.37 -0.52
N PHE A 60 1.63 4.35 0.35
CA PHE A 60 1.74 4.53 1.80
C PHE A 60 3.11 5.10 2.21
N VAL A 61 4.20 4.63 1.60
CA VAL A 61 5.56 5.14 1.84
C VAL A 61 5.65 6.62 1.46
N VAL A 62 5.27 6.95 0.22
CA VAL A 62 5.36 8.34 -0.28
C VAL A 62 4.40 9.27 0.44
N SER A 63 3.18 8.82 0.73
CA SER A 63 2.19 9.54 1.53
C SER A 63 2.75 9.94 2.89
N SER A 64 3.36 8.98 3.59
CA SER A 64 3.92 9.19 4.93
C SER A 64 5.15 10.10 4.87
N TRP A 65 6.04 9.86 3.90
CA TRP A 65 7.18 10.76 3.64
C TRP A 65 6.76 12.22 3.49
N LEU A 66 5.77 12.50 2.63
CA LEU A 66 5.30 13.86 2.39
C LEU A 66 4.67 14.46 3.64
N ALA A 67 3.95 13.65 4.43
CA ALA A 67 3.40 14.07 5.70
C ALA A 67 4.52 14.55 6.64
N THR A 68 5.62 13.79 6.73
CA THR A 68 6.81 14.21 7.48
C THR A 68 7.35 15.54 6.96
N VAL A 69 7.66 15.65 5.67
CA VAL A 69 8.22 16.88 5.10
C VAL A 69 7.31 18.10 5.35
N GLN A 70 5.99 17.93 5.21
CA GLN A 70 5.01 18.99 5.46
C GLN A 70 4.97 19.40 6.94
N LEU A 71 5.02 18.44 7.87
CA LEU A 71 5.00 18.72 9.31
C LEU A 71 6.29 19.42 9.78
N TYR A 72 7.45 19.00 9.28
CA TYR A 72 8.71 19.66 9.59
C TYR A 72 8.76 21.07 9.03
N LYS A 73 8.30 21.28 7.79
CA LYS A 73 8.18 22.63 7.23
C LYS A 73 7.24 23.52 8.06
N THR A 74 6.15 22.95 8.57
CA THR A 74 5.24 23.66 9.47
C THR A 74 5.95 24.05 10.77
N PHE A 75 6.71 23.12 11.35
CA PHE A 75 7.50 23.36 12.56
C PHE A 75 8.61 24.40 12.36
N GLU A 76 9.37 24.33 11.25
CA GLU A 76 10.39 25.31 10.86
C GLU A 76 9.80 26.73 10.75
N ASN A 77 8.60 26.87 10.17
CA ASN A 77 7.95 28.16 9.96
C ASN A 77 7.34 28.78 11.23
N SER A 78 6.72 27.97 12.10
CA SER A 78 5.99 28.48 13.27
C SER A 78 6.73 28.30 14.60
N GLY A 79 7.88 27.61 14.62
CA GLY A 79 8.66 27.26 15.81
C GLY A 79 7.97 26.30 16.79
N LYS A 80 6.68 26.01 16.57
CA LYS A 80 5.87 25.09 17.38
C LYS A 80 4.73 24.50 16.54
N ILE A 81 4.41 23.23 16.76
CA ILE A 81 3.18 22.62 16.24
C ILE A 81 2.10 22.77 17.32
N THR A 82 1.04 23.52 17.02
CA THR A 82 -0.12 23.63 17.90
C THR A 82 -1.14 22.53 17.61
N LEU A 83 -2.01 22.20 18.57
CA LEU A 83 -3.11 21.25 18.36
C LEU A 83 -4.05 21.72 17.23
N ARG A 84 -4.26 23.04 17.10
CA ARG A 84 -5.01 23.62 15.99
C ARG A 84 -4.39 23.27 14.63
N ASN A 85 -3.07 23.36 14.51
CA ASN A 85 -2.37 23.00 13.27
C ASN A 85 -2.58 21.52 12.93
N VAL A 86 -2.48 20.64 13.93
CA VAL A 86 -2.74 19.20 13.77
C VAL A 86 -4.15 18.94 13.24
N VAL A 87 -5.17 19.53 13.88
CA VAL A 87 -6.57 19.37 13.47
C VAL A 87 -6.80 19.90 12.04
N VAL A 88 -6.30 21.09 11.72
CA VAL A 88 -6.44 21.69 10.38
C VAL A 88 -5.79 20.80 9.31
N ILE A 89 -4.60 20.27 9.58
CA ILE A 89 -3.88 19.40 8.65
C ILE A 89 -4.67 18.09 8.38
N ILE A 90 -5.23 17.48 9.43
CA ILE A 90 -6.07 16.27 9.31
C ILE A 90 -7.35 16.57 8.54
N VAL A 91 -8.08 17.63 8.91
CA VAL A 91 -9.34 18.02 8.28
C VAL A 91 -9.15 18.36 6.79
N ASN A 92 -8.10 19.10 6.45
CA ASN A 92 -7.81 19.43 5.05
C ASN A 92 -7.56 18.17 4.22
N ARG A 93 -6.85 17.17 4.78
CA ARG A 93 -6.62 15.91 4.09
C ARG A 93 -7.89 15.06 3.99
N TYR A 94 -8.73 15.06 5.03
CA TYR A 94 -10.02 14.39 5.00
C TYR A 94 -10.89 14.92 3.85
N PHE A 95 -11.06 16.24 3.74
CA PHE A 95 -11.85 16.85 2.66
C PHE A 95 -11.29 16.57 1.27
N ARG A 96 -9.97 16.51 1.13
CA ARG A 96 -9.32 16.11 -0.12
C ARG A 96 -9.62 14.67 -0.52
N PHE A 97 -9.67 13.73 0.43
CA PHE A 97 -9.94 12.32 0.13
C PHE A 97 -11.42 12.04 -0.04
N ILE A 98 -12.27 12.61 0.81
CA ILE A 98 -13.70 12.37 0.78
C ILE A 98 -14.37 12.91 -0.48
N SER A 99 -13.91 14.06 -1.00
CA SER A 99 -14.43 14.63 -2.25
C SER A 99 -14.28 13.67 -3.42
N ALA A 100 -13.10 13.06 -3.57
CA ALA A 100 -12.86 12.04 -4.58
C ALA A 100 -13.67 10.76 -4.31
N ALA A 101 -13.74 10.30 -3.05
CA ALA A 101 -14.43 9.07 -2.69
C ALA A 101 -15.96 9.18 -2.91
N ILE A 102 -16.59 10.29 -2.55
CA ILE A 102 -18.01 10.55 -2.78
C ILE A 102 -18.31 10.59 -4.28
N PHE A 103 -17.50 11.31 -5.05
CA PHE A 103 -17.69 11.41 -6.50
C PHE A 103 -17.66 10.02 -7.16
N ILE A 104 -16.65 9.21 -6.83
CA ILE A 104 -16.53 7.83 -7.33
C ILE A 104 -17.71 6.97 -6.88
N SER A 105 -18.11 7.06 -5.60
CA SER A 105 -19.22 6.28 -5.06
C SER A 105 -20.54 6.59 -5.78
N ILE A 106 -20.86 7.87 -5.99
CA ILE A 106 -22.06 8.29 -6.73
C ILE A 106 -22.00 7.79 -8.16
N PHE A 107 -20.85 7.93 -8.82
CA PHE A 107 -20.67 7.50 -10.19
C PHE A 107 -20.88 5.99 -10.36
N ILE A 108 -20.32 5.18 -9.45
CA ILE A 108 -20.45 3.71 -9.47
C ILE A 108 -21.89 3.28 -9.16
N SER A 109 -22.56 3.87 -8.18
CA SER A 109 -23.98 3.57 -7.88
C SER A 109 -24.93 3.85 -9.05
N ASN A 110 -24.53 4.75 -9.96
CA ASN A 110 -25.34 5.10 -11.14
C ASN A 110 -24.87 4.42 -12.43
N TRP A 111 -23.80 3.62 -12.37
CA TRP A 111 -23.16 3.04 -13.56
C TRP A 111 -24.09 2.14 -14.38
N LYS A 112 -25.05 1.46 -13.73
CA LYS A 112 -26.08 0.63 -14.39
C LYS A 112 -26.97 1.39 -15.37
N TYR A 113 -27.10 2.70 -15.22
CA TYR A 113 -27.88 3.56 -16.13
C TYR A 113 -27.06 4.05 -17.33
N VAL A 114 -25.72 3.97 -17.24
CA VAL A 114 -24.80 4.49 -18.26
C VAL A 114 -24.31 3.38 -19.20
N VAL A 115 -24.11 2.16 -18.68
CA VAL A 115 -23.54 1.05 -19.44
C VAL A 115 -24.40 -0.20 -19.30
N SER A 116 -25.16 -0.52 -20.35
CA SER A 116 -25.95 -1.75 -20.46
C SER A 116 -25.15 -2.80 -21.25
N THR A 117 -24.53 -3.76 -20.57
CA THR A 117 -23.82 -4.88 -21.24
C THR A 117 -24.32 -6.25 -20.76
N PRO A 118 -24.42 -7.25 -21.65
CA PRO A 118 -24.93 -8.59 -21.29
C PRO A 118 -24.01 -9.40 -20.36
N PHE A 119 -22.77 -8.94 -20.10
CA PHE A 119 -21.74 -9.68 -19.36
C PHE A 119 -21.53 -9.25 -17.90
N ASN A 120 -22.23 -8.22 -17.39
CA ASN A 120 -21.83 -7.55 -16.13
C ASN A 120 -22.91 -7.47 -15.03
N PHE A 121 -23.98 -8.27 -15.05
CA PHE A 121 -25.05 -8.07 -14.06
C PHE A 121 -24.63 -8.37 -12.62
N ASP A 122 -23.84 -9.41 -12.36
CA ASP A 122 -23.55 -9.77 -10.98
C ASP A 122 -22.57 -8.81 -10.32
N VAL A 123 -21.35 -8.65 -10.85
CA VAL A 123 -20.31 -7.78 -10.25
C VAL A 123 -20.78 -6.34 -10.12
N MET A 124 -21.45 -5.79 -11.14
CA MET A 124 -22.00 -4.43 -11.04
C MET A 124 -23.15 -4.35 -10.03
N ARG A 125 -24.02 -5.37 -9.92
CA ARG A 125 -25.10 -5.37 -8.92
C ARG A 125 -24.57 -5.49 -7.50
N TYR A 126 -23.52 -6.29 -7.27
CA TYR A 126 -22.86 -6.36 -5.96
C TYR A 126 -22.23 -5.02 -5.57
N THR A 127 -21.52 -4.40 -6.52
CA THR A 127 -20.88 -3.10 -6.30
C THR A 127 -21.92 -2.00 -6.02
N ASP A 128 -22.99 -1.94 -6.81
CA ASP A 128 -24.10 -0.99 -6.62
C ASP A 128 -24.78 -1.17 -5.26
N ASN A 129 -25.15 -2.42 -4.90
CA ASN A 129 -25.77 -2.73 -3.62
C ASN A 129 -24.85 -2.34 -2.44
N SER A 130 -23.57 -2.63 -2.54
CA SER A 130 -22.58 -2.29 -1.52
C SER A 130 -22.42 -0.77 -1.36
N CYS A 131 -22.41 -0.03 -2.46
CA CYS A 131 -22.37 1.42 -2.43
C CYS A 131 -23.62 2.05 -1.81
N GLN A 132 -24.80 1.47 -2.04
CA GLN A 132 -26.04 1.97 -1.44
C GLN A 132 -26.12 1.67 0.06
N GLN A 133 -25.63 0.52 0.50
CA GLN A 133 -25.72 0.10 1.91
C GLN A 133 -24.60 0.70 2.77
N ASP A 134 -23.39 0.86 2.22
CA ASP A 134 -22.17 1.15 2.98
C ASP A 134 -21.49 2.47 2.61
N LEU A 135 -22.23 3.43 2.02
CA LEU A 135 -21.72 4.77 1.72
C LEU A 135 -21.12 5.45 2.96
N LEU A 136 -21.76 5.29 4.12
CA LEU A 136 -21.30 5.86 5.39
C LEU A 136 -19.89 5.40 5.77
N LEU A 137 -19.52 4.15 5.49
CA LEU A 137 -18.19 3.63 5.82
C LEU A 137 -17.10 4.26 4.95
N ASN A 138 -17.41 4.56 3.68
CA ASN A 138 -16.51 5.33 2.83
C ASN A 138 -16.41 6.78 3.31
N ILE A 139 -17.51 7.35 3.81
CA ILE A 139 -17.52 8.69 4.41
C ILE A 139 -16.59 8.75 5.62
N PHE A 140 -16.70 7.78 6.52
CA PHE A 140 -15.85 7.72 7.71
C PHE A 140 -14.45 7.15 7.48
N MET A 141 -14.06 6.82 6.24
CA MET A 141 -12.75 6.23 5.92
C MET A 141 -12.48 4.93 6.70
N MET A 142 -13.49 4.06 6.75
CA MET A 142 -13.49 2.77 7.46
C MET A 142 -13.76 1.58 6.54
N ALA A 143 -13.65 1.75 5.22
CA ALA A 143 -13.97 0.71 4.25
C ALA A 143 -13.09 -0.55 4.39
N ASN A 144 -11.89 -0.40 4.94
CA ASN A 144 -10.91 -1.47 5.11
C ASN A 144 -11.19 -2.44 6.27
N PHE A 145 -12.20 -2.18 7.12
CA PHE A 145 -12.62 -3.10 8.18
C PHE A 145 -13.66 -4.13 7.72
N LYS A 146 -14.17 -3.99 6.49
CA LYS A 146 -15.14 -4.91 5.92
C LYS A 146 -14.49 -5.93 4.99
N TYR A 147 -15.15 -7.06 4.86
CA TYR A 147 -14.90 -8.04 3.81
C TYR A 147 -15.20 -7.43 2.43
N TRP A 148 -14.51 -7.96 1.41
CA TRP A 148 -14.51 -7.43 0.06
C TRP A 148 -15.92 -7.18 -0.51
N LYS A 149 -16.87 -8.10 -0.29
CA LYS A 149 -18.23 -7.99 -0.86
C LYS A 149 -19.01 -6.76 -0.41
N ASN A 150 -18.59 -6.12 0.68
CA ASN A 150 -19.28 -4.98 1.27
C ASN A 150 -18.54 -3.66 1.01
N ILE A 151 -17.44 -3.70 0.27
CA ILE A 151 -16.69 -2.51 -0.10
C ILE A 151 -17.31 -1.94 -1.37
N CYS A 152 -17.91 -0.75 -1.27
CA CYS A 152 -18.49 -0.03 -2.41
C CYS A 152 -17.55 0.04 -3.61
N TYR A 153 -16.29 0.42 -3.39
CA TYR A 153 -15.31 0.45 -4.45
C TYR A 153 -13.99 -0.10 -3.92
N PRO A 154 -13.45 -1.20 -4.47
CA PRO A 154 -12.22 -1.81 -4.03
C PRO A 154 -11.12 -0.85 -3.62
N VAL A 155 -10.80 0.14 -4.44
CA VAL A 155 -9.65 1.03 -4.17
C VAL A 155 -9.83 1.86 -2.88
N THR A 156 -11.06 2.04 -2.37
CA THR A 156 -11.31 2.85 -1.14
C THR A 156 -10.77 2.21 0.14
N TRP A 157 -10.46 0.90 0.15
CA TRP A 157 -9.79 0.27 1.30
C TRP A 157 -8.44 0.95 1.56
N SER A 158 -7.68 1.21 0.48
CA SER A 158 -6.32 1.77 0.57
C SER A 158 -6.36 3.22 1.02
N LEU A 159 -7.38 3.97 0.58
CA LEU A 159 -7.63 5.35 1.01
C LEU A 159 -7.96 5.43 2.51
N SER A 160 -8.79 4.49 2.98
CA SER A 160 -9.18 4.38 4.39
C SER A 160 -7.96 4.07 5.27
N ALA A 161 -7.18 3.05 4.89
CA ALA A 161 -5.96 2.67 5.59
C ALA A 161 -4.92 3.81 5.61
N ASP A 162 -4.73 4.52 4.49
CA ASP A 162 -3.77 5.63 4.39
C ASP A 162 -4.21 6.82 5.25
N PHE A 163 -5.50 7.14 5.29
CA PHE A 163 -6.02 8.19 6.16
C PHE A 163 -5.88 7.86 7.64
N GLN A 164 -6.17 6.61 8.04
CA GLN A 164 -5.98 6.15 9.42
C GLN A 164 -4.51 6.25 9.84
N MET A 165 -3.59 5.76 9.01
CA MET A 165 -2.16 5.88 9.28
C MET A 165 -1.69 7.34 9.27
N TYR A 166 -2.26 8.19 8.42
CA TYR A 166 -1.95 9.62 8.45
C TYR A 166 -2.32 10.27 9.78
N ILE A 167 -3.53 10.00 10.31
CA ILE A 167 -3.94 10.52 11.62
C ILE A 167 -2.95 10.07 12.69
N ILE A 168 -2.64 8.77 12.73
CA ILE A 168 -1.67 8.20 13.70
C ILE A 168 -0.32 8.93 13.57
N ASN A 169 0.20 9.08 12.35
CA ASN A 169 1.50 9.71 12.13
C ASN A 169 1.54 11.18 12.54
N VAL A 170 0.51 11.96 12.19
CA VAL A 170 0.45 13.38 12.58
C VAL A 170 0.41 13.52 14.10
N ILE A 171 -0.38 12.67 14.79
CA ILE A 171 -0.47 12.67 16.26
C ILE A 171 0.88 12.26 16.87
N VAL A 172 1.51 11.20 16.37
CA VAL A 172 2.80 10.72 16.87
C VAL A 172 3.89 11.77 16.69
N ILE A 173 3.99 12.39 15.50
CA ILE A 173 4.95 13.48 15.25
C ILE A 173 4.67 14.67 16.17
N TYR A 174 3.41 15.03 16.39
CA TYR A 174 3.05 16.08 17.34
C TYR A 174 3.52 15.76 18.77
N ILE A 175 3.31 14.52 19.23
CA ILE A 175 3.80 14.05 20.54
C ILE A 175 5.33 14.09 20.59
N ILE A 176 6.01 13.66 19.53
CA ILE A 176 7.47 13.70 19.43
C ILE A 176 7.99 15.12 19.59
N PHE A 177 7.43 16.10 18.85
CA PHE A 177 7.85 17.50 18.99
C PHE A 177 7.49 18.09 20.36
N LYS A 178 6.33 17.74 20.92
CA LYS A 178 5.87 18.24 22.22
C LYS A 178 6.76 17.77 23.37
N TYR A 179 7.16 16.50 23.36
CA TYR A 179 7.96 15.88 24.42
C TYR A 179 9.44 15.70 24.06
N LYS A 180 9.87 16.22 22.91
CA LYS A 180 11.25 16.12 22.39
C LYS A 180 11.76 14.68 22.37
N LEU A 181 10.92 13.75 21.95
CA LEU A 181 11.27 12.33 21.86
C LEU A 181 12.22 12.10 20.69
N ASN A 182 12.98 11.00 20.74
CA ASN A 182 13.79 10.59 19.60
C ASN A 182 12.89 9.94 18.52
N GLU A 183 12.74 10.64 17.40
CA GLU A 183 11.91 10.27 16.26
C GLU A 183 12.21 8.87 15.73
N PHE A 184 13.50 8.55 15.54
CA PHE A 184 13.94 7.24 15.08
C PHE A 184 13.57 6.15 16.07
N ARG A 185 13.76 6.38 17.37
CA ARG A 185 13.44 5.39 18.40
C ARG A 185 11.95 5.09 18.43
N VAL A 186 11.10 6.12 18.36
CA VAL A 186 9.65 5.98 18.38
C VAL A 186 9.17 5.21 17.14
N TYR A 187 9.56 5.65 15.94
CA TYR A 187 9.10 5.02 14.70
C TYR A 187 9.70 3.64 14.45
N PHE A 188 10.93 3.38 14.89
CA PHE A 188 11.50 2.04 14.84
C PHE A 188 10.76 1.09 15.78
N SER A 189 10.40 1.55 16.99
CA SER A 189 9.60 0.75 17.93
C SER A 189 8.20 0.46 17.37
N MET A 190 7.55 1.45 16.72
CA MET A 190 6.28 1.24 16.03
C MET A 190 6.41 0.27 14.86
N LEU A 191 7.47 0.38 14.05
CA LEU A 191 7.73 -0.54 12.94
C LEU A 191 7.83 -1.98 13.45
N VAL A 192 8.65 -2.22 14.48
CA VAL A 192 8.78 -3.55 15.10
C VAL A 192 7.44 -4.02 15.67
N GLY A 193 6.70 -3.15 16.35
CA GLY A 193 5.37 -3.45 16.88
C GLY A 193 4.37 -3.86 15.81
N PHE A 194 4.29 -3.14 14.69
CA PHE A 194 3.40 -3.50 13.57
C PHE A 194 3.85 -4.77 12.85
N CYS A 195 5.15 -5.01 12.71
CA CYS A 195 5.65 -6.28 12.18
C CYS A 195 5.26 -7.45 13.10
N PHE A 196 5.38 -7.27 14.41
CA PHE A 196 4.96 -8.26 15.39
C PHE A 196 3.45 -8.52 15.34
N ILE A 197 2.62 -7.47 15.31
CA ILE A 197 1.15 -7.61 15.17
C ILE A 197 0.82 -8.36 13.88
N ASN A 198 1.43 -7.98 12.75
CA ASN A 198 1.18 -8.65 11.47
C ASN A 198 1.58 -10.13 11.52
N GLY A 199 2.78 -10.44 12.01
CA GLY A 199 3.24 -11.83 12.16
C GLY A 199 2.37 -12.63 13.11
N PHE A 200 1.92 -12.04 14.22
CA PHE A 200 1.00 -12.66 15.16
C PHE A 200 -0.34 -13.00 14.49
N MET A 201 -0.92 -12.06 13.74
CA MET A 201 -2.16 -12.30 13.00
C MET A 201 -1.99 -13.40 11.95
N ILE A 202 -0.85 -13.42 11.24
CA ILE A 202 -0.55 -14.48 10.27
C ILE A 202 -0.48 -15.85 10.94
N TYR A 203 0.20 -15.93 12.09
CA TYR A 203 0.29 -17.17 12.86
C TYR A 203 -1.06 -17.62 13.40
N TRP A 204 -1.81 -16.70 14.02
CA TRP A 204 -3.08 -17.00 14.69
C TRP A 204 -4.15 -17.52 13.72
N TYR A 205 -4.23 -16.90 12.54
CA TYR A 205 -5.20 -17.28 11.51
C TYR A 205 -4.67 -18.30 10.51
N ASN A 206 -3.45 -18.81 10.72
CA ASN A 206 -2.77 -19.73 9.81
C ASN A 206 -2.73 -19.21 8.36
N ALA A 207 -2.50 -17.91 8.20
CA ALA A 207 -2.50 -17.20 6.94
C ALA A 207 -1.19 -17.42 6.16
N GLY A 208 -1.22 -17.17 4.84
CA GLY A 208 -0.04 -17.17 3.99
C GLY A 208 0.92 -15.99 4.26
N VAL A 209 2.12 -16.03 3.66
CA VAL A 209 3.12 -14.93 3.74
C VAL A 209 2.55 -13.62 3.22
N ILE A 210 1.81 -13.70 2.13
CA ILE A 210 1.04 -12.63 1.54
C ILE A 210 -0.24 -13.23 0.96
N PHE A 211 -1.23 -12.37 0.70
CA PHE A 211 -2.33 -12.75 -0.15
C PHE A 211 -1.81 -13.06 -1.57
N ASN A 212 -1.94 -14.32 -1.98
CA ASN A 212 -1.64 -14.77 -3.33
C ASN A 212 -2.95 -15.00 -4.07
N PHE A 213 -3.06 -14.45 -5.29
CA PHE A 213 -4.19 -14.70 -6.16
C PHE A 213 -4.10 -16.13 -6.71
N ASP A 214 -4.82 -17.08 -6.11
CA ASP A 214 -5.03 -18.44 -6.65
C ASP A 214 -6.18 -18.36 -7.68
N ALA A 215 -6.04 -18.92 -8.89
CA ALA A 215 -7.11 -18.85 -9.89
C ALA A 215 -8.40 -19.61 -9.52
N ARG A 216 -8.35 -20.49 -8.51
CA ARG A 216 -9.54 -21.11 -7.89
C ARG A 216 -10.30 -20.07 -7.08
N GLU A 217 -9.57 -19.14 -6.46
CA GLU A 217 -10.05 -18.02 -5.65
C GLU A 217 -10.34 -16.76 -6.49
N ILE A 218 -9.82 -16.66 -7.72
CA ILE A 218 -9.96 -15.47 -8.59
C ILE A 218 -11.43 -15.15 -8.89
N LYS A 219 -12.38 -16.09 -8.76
CA LYS A 219 -13.79 -15.70 -8.83
C LYS A 219 -14.07 -14.69 -7.71
N LEU A 220 -14.46 -13.47 -8.08
CA LEU A 220 -14.85 -12.36 -7.18
C LEU A 220 -15.67 -12.75 -5.93
N PHE A 221 -16.45 -13.85 -6.01
CA PHE A 221 -17.23 -14.42 -4.91
C PHE A 221 -16.42 -15.16 -3.84
N ILE A 222 -15.28 -15.74 -4.19
CA ILE A 222 -14.48 -16.60 -3.31
C ILE A 222 -13.46 -15.74 -2.53
N LEU A 223 -12.99 -14.63 -3.12
CA LEU A 223 -12.15 -13.64 -2.42
C LEU A 223 -12.76 -13.09 -1.13
N ASP A 224 -14.09 -13.14 -1.00
CA ASP A 224 -14.83 -12.62 0.15
C ASP A 224 -14.56 -13.37 1.45
N ASP A 225 -14.34 -14.70 1.39
CA ASP A 225 -14.07 -15.54 2.56
C ASP A 225 -12.57 -15.73 2.84
N SER A 226 -11.70 -15.13 2.00
CA SER A 226 -10.27 -15.32 2.14
C SER A 226 -9.71 -14.50 3.30
N VAL A 227 -9.42 -15.20 4.40
CA VAL A 227 -8.78 -14.64 5.60
C VAL A 227 -7.44 -13.99 5.26
N ASP A 228 -6.71 -14.57 4.30
CA ASP A 228 -5.47 -14.01 3.76
C ASP A 228 -5.67 -12.61 3.18
N PHE A 229 -6.74 -12.38 2.42
CA PHE A 229 -6.99 -11.08 1.82
C PHE A 229 -7.36 -10.02 2.87
N ALA A 230 -8.24 -10.39 3.81
CA ALA A 230 -8.64 -9.48 4.89
C ALA A 230 -7.45 -9.08 5.78
N ILE A 231 -6.65 -10.06 6.20
CA ILE A 231 -5.53 -9.84 7.12
C ILE A 231 -4.31 -9.26 6.40
N ASN A 232 -3.85 -9.90 5.33
CA ASN A 232 -2.60 -9.56 4.67
C ASN A 232 -2.72 -8.45 3.63
N TYR A 233 -3.92 -8.05 3.21
CA TYR A 233 -4.06 -7.01 2.17
C TYR A 233 -4.88 -5.81 2.63
N LEU A 234 -6.12 -6.01 3.07
CA LEU A 234 -7.04 -4.91 3.41
C LEU A 234 -6.67 -4.19 4.72
N SER A 235 -6.13 -4.92 5.69
CA SER A 235 -5.96 -4.38 7.04
C SER A 235 -4.94 -3.23 7.13
N THR A 236 -5.25 -2.24 7.97
CA THR A 236 -4.35 -1.09 8.23
C THR A 236 -3.06 -1.53 8.92
N PHE A 237 -3.13 -2.49 9.85
CA PHE A 237 -1.93 -2.97 10.55
C PHE A 237 -0.94 -3.66 9.60
N SER A 238 -1.43 -4.35 8.56
CA SER A 238 -0.55 -5.00 7.59
C SER A 238 0.16 -4.01 6.67
N THR A 239 -0.37 -2.79 6.50
CA THR A 239 0.25 -1.73 5.68
C THR A 239 0.99 -0.68 6.53
N ALA A 240 0.75 -0.65 7.85
CA ALA A 240 1.31 0.31 8.79
C ALA A 240 2.84 0.33 8.84
N SER A 241 3.49 -0.83 8.66
CA SER A 241 4.96 -0.94 8.58
C SER A 241 5.54 -0.13 7.41
N SER A 242 4.86 -0.15 6.26
CA SER A 242 5.20 0.65 5.07
C SER A 242 5.14 2.15 5.37
N SER A 243 4.12 2.56 6.11
CA SER A 243 3.95 3.95 6.54
C SER A 243 5.09 4.39 7.49
N CYS A 244 5.45 3.55 8.47
CA CYS A 244 6.58 3.82 9.38
C CYS A 244 7.89 4.01 8.61
N ILE A 245 8.18 3.18 7.60
CA ILE A 245 9.35 3.34 6.74
C ILE A 245 9.33 4.68 6.00
N GLY A 246 8.18 5.06 5.45
CA GLY A 246 8.01 6.37 4.81
C GLY A 246 8.31 7.53 5.75
N ILE A 247 7.88 7.45 7.03
CA ILE A 247 8.22 8.48 8.02
C ILE A 247 9.72 8.49 8.32
N ILE A 248 10.32 7.34 8.63
CA ILE A 248 11.75 7.20 8.97
C ILE A 248 12.61 7.82 7.87
N LEU A 249 12.34 7.48 6.61
CA LEU A 249 13.10 8.00 5.49
C LEU A 249 12.80 9.48 5.21
N GLY A 250 11.57 9.94 5.47
CA GLY A 250 11.23 11.37 5.43
C GLY A 250 12.00 12.19 6.47
N VAL A 251 12.18 11.65 7.68
CA VAL A 251 13.01 12.26 8.73
C VAL A 251 14.47 12.32 8.30
N ILE A 252 15.00 11.22 7.75
CA ILE A 252 16.36 11.16 7.20
C ILE A 252 16.53 12.26 6.15
N TYR A 253 15.61 12.37 5.21
CA TYR A 253 15.64 13.40 4.18
C TYR A 253 15.67 14.81 4.76
N VAL A 254 14.79 15.13 5.71
CA VAL A 254 14.77 16.48 6.31
C VAL A 254 16.11 16.80 7.00
N ASN A 255 16.76 15.82 7.61
CA ASN A 255 18.04 15.99 8.30
C ASN A 255 19.25 16.10 7.37
N ILE A 256 19.15 15.61 6.12
CA ILE A 256 20.27 15.60 5.18
C ILE A 256 20.05 16.44 3.91
N LYS A 257 18.85 17.01 3.71
CA LYS A 257 18.52 17.84 2.52
C LYS A 257 19.44 19.04 2.31
N SER A 258 20.11 19.51 3.37
CA SER A 258 21.04 20.65 3.35
C SER A 258 22.51 20.25 3.21
N LYS A 259 22.82 18.95 3.22
CA LYS A 259 24.20 18.46 3.10
C LYS A 259 24.54 18.24 1.64
N GLU A 260 25.65 18.82 1.19
CA GLU A 260 26.24 18.47 -0.09
C GLU A 260 26.90 17.09 0.01
N PHE A 261 26.41 16.14 -0.79
CA PHE A 261 27.02 14.82 -0.88
C PHE A 261 28.14 14.85 -1.93
N SER A 262 29.36 14.49 -1.51
CA SER A 262 30.51 14.36 -2.40
C SER A 262 30.24 13.28 -3.46
N ASN A 263 30.26 13.73 -4.73
CA ASN A 263 29.91 12.96 -5.92
C ASN A 263 31.09 12.09 -6.40
N GLY A 264 30.76 10.93 -6.98
CA GLY A 264 31.66 10.26 -7.93
C GLY A 264 32.03 8.80 -7.63
N ASN A 265 31.62 8.22 -6.49
CA ASN A 265 31.94 6.83 -6.23
C ASN A 265 30.94 5.89 -6.94
N THR A 266 31.36 5.29 -8.06
CA THR A 266 30.59 4.30 -8.82
C THR A 266 30.08 3.16 -7.95
N LEU A 267 30.86 2.74 -6.94
CA LEU A 267 30.44 1.71 -5.98
C LEU A 267 29.21 2.14 -5.19
N TYR A 268 29.15 3.41 -4.77
CA TYR A 268 27.99 3.94 -4.05
C TYR A 268 26.74 3.87 -4.94
N SER A 269 26.82 4.30 -6.20
CA SER A 269 25.70 4.23 -7.15
C SER A 269 25.23 2.79 -7.42
N ILE A 270 26.16 1.83 -7.53
CA ILE A 270 25.83 0.41 -7.71
C ILE A 270 25.11 -0.15 -6.49
N VAL A 271 25.66 0.06 -5.28
CA VAL A 271 25.03 -0.39 -4.03
C VAL A 271 23.63 0.19 -3.91
N TRP A 272 23.48 1.46 -4.25
CA TRP A 272 22.21 2.15 -4.20
C TRP A 272 21.17 1.55 -5.15
N PHE A 273 21.57 1.25 -6.38
CA PHE A 273 20.73 0.58 -7.38
C PHE A 273 20.33 -0.84 -6.93
N LEU A 274 21.30 -1.60 -6.39
CA LEU A 274 21.05 -2.94 -5.86
C LEU A 274 20.08 -2.92 -4.68
N LEU A 275 20.13 -1.91 -3.81
CA LEU A 275 19.15 -1.79 -2.73
C LEU A 275 17.77 -1.39 -3.24
N PHE A 276 17.71 -0.45 -4.20
CA PHE A 276 16.45 0.02 -4.78
C PHE A 276 15.70 -1.08 -5.52
N LEU A 277 16.37 -1.88 -6.34
CA LEU A 277 15.72 -2.96 -7.12
C LEU A 277 15.82 -4.34 -6.46
N GLY A 278 16.94 -4.64 -5.81
CA GLY A 278 17.19 -5.95 -5.22
C GLY A 278 16.32 -6.24 -4.01
N LEU A 279 16.08 -5.27 -3.12
CA LEU A 279 15.21 -5.50 -1.95
C LEU A 279 13.75 -5.75 -2.35
N PRO A 280 13.11 -4.99 -3.27
CA PRO A 280 11.77 -5.29 -3.74
C PRO A 280 11.67 -6.64 -4.46
N ILE A 281 12.64 -6.97 -5.32
CA ILE A 281 12.66 -8.27 -6.02
C ILE A 281 12.79 -9.40 -5.00
N PHE A 282 13.71 -9.28 -4.04
CA PHE A 282 13.90 -10.27 -2.98
C PHE A 282 12.62 -10.47 -2.15
N ALA A 283 11.93 -9.38 -1.79
CA ALA A 283 10.67 -9.45 -1.06
C ALA A 283 9.56 -10.17 -1.85
N VAL A 284 9.42 -9.88 -3.15
CA VAL A 284 8.46 -10.57 -4.02
C VAL A 284 8.80 -12.05 -4.18
N VAL A 285 10.06 -12.40 -4.37
CA VAL A 285 10.48 -13.82 -4.46
C VAL A 285 10.19 -14.53 -3.14
N LEU A 286 10.54 -13.93 -2.01
CA LEU A 286 10.30 -14.50 -0.68
C LEU A 286 8.79 -14.68 -0.39
N SER A 287 7.95 -13.76 -0.87
CA SER A 287 6.50 -13.82 -0.64
C SER A 287 5.79 -14.93 -1.39
N THR A 288 6.39 -15.45 -2.46
CA THR A 288 5.82 -16.59 -3.22
C THR A 288 6.07 -17.95 -2.57
N ARG A 289 6.85 -18.00 -1.48
CA ARG A 289 7.05 -19.23 -0.73
C ARG A 289 5.75 -19.65 -0.06
N GLU A 290 5.34 -20.89 -0.33
CA GLU A 290 4.20 -21.51 0.33
C GLU A 290 4.66 -22.16 1.63
N GLY A 291 3.82 -22.05 2.66
CA GLY A 291 4.08 -22.63 3.97
C GLY A 291 3.10 -22.07 5.00
N THR A 292 3.02 -22.73 6.15
CA THR A 292 2.15 -22.35 7.26
C THR A 292 2.92 -22.30 8.58
N GLY A 293 2.32 -21.69 9.60
CA GLY A 293 2.87 -21.63 10.95
C GLY A 293 3.96 -20.57 11.15
N PHE A 294 4.89 -20.84 12.07
CA PHE A 294 5.79 -19.82 12.63
C PHE A 294 6.75 -19.20 11.61
N VAL A 295 7.29 -20.00 10.68
CA VAL A 295 8.22 -19.51 9.65
C VAL A 295 7.51 -18.54 8.70
N THR A 296 6.29 -18.87 8.30
CA THR A 296 5.43 -18.03 7.47
C THR A 296 5.09 -16.71 8.16
N ALA A 297 4.81 -16.75 9.47
CA ALA A 297 4.57 -15.55 10.26
C ALA A 297 5.78 -14.59 10.28
N ILE A 298 7.00 -15.12 10.40
CA ILE A 298 8.22 -14.30 10.33
C ILE A 298 8.37 -13.70 8.93
N TYR A 299 8.24 -14.50 7.88
CA TYR A 299 8.39 -14.00 6.51
C TYR A 299 7.32 -12.97 6.17
N GLY A 300 6.06 -13.23 6.49
CA GLY A 300 4.94 -12.33 6.21
C GLY A 300 5.03 -11.00 6.96
N ALA A 301 5.57 -11.02 8.18
CA ALA A 301 5.87 -9.80 8.94
C ALA A 301 6.96 -8.92 8.26
N LEU A 302 7.93 -9.53 7.57
CA LEU A 302 9.13 -8.86 7.06
C LEU A 302 9.08 -8.52 5.57
N VAL A 303 8.35 -9.25 4.73
CA VAL A 303 8.36 -9.02 3.27
C VAL A 303 7.91 -7.61 2.89
N LYS A 304 6.84 -7.10 3.49
CA LYS A 304 6.32 -5.75 3.22
C LYS A 304 7.30 -4.65 3.62
N PRO A 305 7.85 -4.62 4.85
CA PRO A 305 8.83 -3.60 5.20
C PRO A 305 10.11 -3.69 4.37
N VAL A 306 10.59 -4.89 4.02
CA VAL A 306 11.76 -5.04 3.12
C VAL A 306 11.48 -4.45 1.74
N TYR A 307 10.32 -4.75 1.15
CA TYR A 307 9.89 -4.17 -0.12
C TYR A 307 9.84 -2.63 -0.06
N CYS A 308 9.22 -2.10 1.00
CA CYS A 308 9.05 -0.67 1.21
C CYS A 308 10.37 0.06 1.46
N LEU A 309 11.32 -0.59 2.14
CA LEU A 309 12.65 -0.04 2.36
C LEU A 309 13.37 0.16 1.04
N GLY A 310 13.34 -0.83 0.14
CA GLY A 310 13.92 -0.71 -1.20
C GLY A 310 13.35 0.45 -2.00
N LEU A 311 12.01 0.52 -2.10
CA LEU A 311 11.34 1.63 -2.81
C LEU A 311 11.60 2.98 -2.15
N GLY A 312 11.57 3.03 -0.82
CA GLY A 312 11.79 4.23 -0.04
C GLY A 312 13.22 4.76 -0.17
N ILE A 313 14.21 3.86 -0.21
CA ILE A 313 15.58 4.19 -0.59
C ILE A 313 15.50 4.88 -1.95
N GLY A 314 14.95 4.23 -2.99
CA GLY A 314 14.63 4.82 -4.30
C GLY A 314 14.16 6.27 -4.29
N VAL A 315 13.11 6.53 -3.53
CA VAL A 315 12.52 7.87 -3.37
C VAL A 315 13.52 8.87 -2.75
N LEU A 316 14.27 8.47 -1.73
CA LEU A 316 15.28 9.30 -1.08
C LEU A 316 16.38 9.73 -2.06
N GLY A 317 16.89 8.82 -2.88
CA GLY A 317 17.95 9.14 -3.84
C GLY A 317 17.46 9.96 -5.01
N MET A 318 16.24 9.73 -5.50
CA MET A 318 15.62 10.65 -6.46
C MET A 318 15.37 12.04 -5.87
N ALA A 319 15.12 12.16 -4.55
CA ALA A 319 14.88 13.45 -3.91
C ALA A 319 16.17 14.23 -3.62
N LEU A 320 17.27 13.52 -3.41
CA LEU A 320 18.58 14.10 -3.09
C LEU A 320 19.58 14.06 -4.26
N ASN A 321 19.16 13.60 -5.44
CA ASN A 321 20.02 13.29 -6.58
C ASN A 321 21.22 12.43 -6.17
N LEU A 322 20.95 11.26 -5.57
CA LEU A 322 21.97 10.30 -5.15
C LEU A 322 21.93 9.04 -6.03
N GLY A 323 23.11 8.44 -6.24
CA GLY A 323 23.25 7.17 -6.95
C GLY A 323 23.07 7.32 -8.47
N VAL A 324 22.31 6.42 -9.09
CA VAL A 324 22.07 6.40 -10.55
C VAL A 324 21.20 7.57 -11.03
N PHE A 325 20.56 8.30 -10.11
CA PHE A 325 19.68 9.43 -10.43
C PHE A 325 20.42 10.78 -10.53
N GLN A 326 21.74 10.75 -10.59
CA GLN A 326 22.57 11.93 -10.83
C GLN A 326 22.62 12.22 -12.34
N SER A 327 21.86 13.23 -12.79
CA SER A 327 21.90 13.78 -14.15
C SER A 327 22.42 15.20 -14.15
#